data_AF-A0A1N7J7U3-F1
#
_entry.id   AF-A0A1N7J7U3-F1
#
_cell.length_a   1.000
_cell.length_b   1.000
_cell.length_c   1.000
_cell.angle_alpha   90.00
_cell.angle_beta   90.00
_cell.angle_gamma   90.00
#
_symmetry.space_group_name_H-M   'P 1'
#
loop_
_entity.id
_entity.type
_entity.pdbx_description
1 polymer ?
#
loop_
_entity_poly.entity_id
_entity_poly.type
_entity_poly.pdbx_seq_one_letter_code
_entity_poly.pdbx_strand_id
1 'polypeptide(L)' 'MGGFSDEGSLYDGCLLCMNVIQHLENQGIDYQTMNILEDHQQRDGLKRKIGEVYVPVLEDEGQFTIGEDILQTDR' A
#
# COMPACT_ATOMS: atom_id res chain seq x y z
N MET A 1 14.78 -15.50 -8.94
CA MET A 1 13.65 -14.62 -8.61
C MET A 1 13.18 -14.99 -7.21
N GLY A 2 13.33 -14.10 -6.23
CA GLY A 2 12.98 -14.37 -4.84
C GLY A 2 11.48 -14.33 -4.65
N GLY A 3 10.89 -15.45 -4.23
CA GLY A 3 9.48 -15.51 -3.82
C GLY A 3 9.34 -14.94 -2.42
N PHE A 4 8.48 -13.92 -2.26
CA PHE A 4 8.01 -13.47 -0.96
C PHE A 4 6.94 -14.44 -0.48
N SER A 5 7.28 -15.21 0.54
CA SER A 5 6.40 -16.19 1.17
C SER A 5 5.84 -15.60 2.46
N ASP A 6 4.83 -14.73 2.39
CA ASP A 6 3.95 -14.36 3.54
C ASP A 6 2.79 -13.42 3.16
N GLU A 7 2.28 -13.47 1.92
CA GLU A 7 1.26 -12.52 1.41
C GLU A 7 -0.18 -12.79 1.90
N GLY A 8 -0.42 -13.85 2.67
CA GLY A 8 -1.77 -14.27 3.06
C GLY A 8 -2.48 -13.36 4.08
N SER A 9 -1.76 -12.61 4.91
CA SER A 9 -2.35 -11.79 6.00
C SER A 9 -2.59 -10.32 5.60
N LEU A 10 -1.85 -9.81 4.61
CA LEU A 10 -1.86 -8.37 4.31
C LEU A 10 -3.14 -7.92 3.59
N TYR A 11 -3.81 -8.82 2.87
CA TYR A 11 -4.86 -8.47 1.90
C TYR A 11 -6.27 -8.96 2.28
N ASP A 12 -6.41 -9.69 3.38
CA ASP A 12 -7.69 -10.27 3.78
C ASP A 12 -8.72 -9.15 4.03
N GLY A 13 -9.65 -8.99 3.09
CA GLY A 13 -10.78 -8.07 3.17
C GLY A 13 -10.62 -6.70 2.49
N CYS A 14 -9.50 -6.39 1.82
CA CYS A 14 -9.31 -5.10 1.14
C CYS A 14 -9.30 -5.23 -0.40
N LEU A 15 -10.49 -5.15 -1.02
CA LEU A 15 -10.63 -5.20 -2.49
C LEU A 15 -9.82 -4.11 -3.21
N LEU A 16 -9.82 -2.89 -2.66
CA LEU A 16 -9.10 -1.78 -3.27
C LEU A 16 -7.57 -1.97 -3.19
N CYS A 17 -7.06 -2.58 -2.11
CA CYS A 17 -5.64 -2.89 -1.97
C CYS A 17 -5.19 -3.88 -3.06
N MET A 18 -5.98 -4.92 -3.33
CA MET A 18 -5.70 -5.87 -4.41
C MET A 18 -5.68 -5.20 -5.79
N ASN A 19 -6.61 -4.28 -6.06
CA ASN A 19 -6.62 -3.52 -7.31
C ASN A 19 -5.38 -2.65 -7.48
N VAL A 20 -4.94 -1.98 -6.41
CA VAL A 20 -3.72 -1.15 -6.43
C VAL A 20 -2.48 -1.98 -6.70
N ILE A 21 -2.34 -3.13 -6.05
CA ILE A 21 -1.21 -4.04 -6.29
C ILE A 21 -1.18 -4.51 -7.73
N GLN A 22 -2.31 -5.00 -8.23
CA GLN A 22 -2.39 -5.45 -9.61
C GLN A 22 -2.06 -4.33 -10.59
N HIS A 23 -2.47 -3.10 -10.29
CA HIS A 23 -2.16 -1.92 -11.08
C HIS A 23 -0.65 -1.62 -11.11
N LEU A 24 0.02 -1.65 -9.95
CA LEU A 24 1.48 -1.45 -9.86
C LEU A 24 2.26 -2.56 -10.59
N GLU A 25 1.84 -3.82 -10.41
CA GLU A 25 2.43 -4.97 -11.10
C GLU A 25 2.27 -4.88 -12.62
N ASN A 26 1.09 -4.48 -13.11
CA ASN A 26 0.82 -4.32 -14.54
C ASN A 26 1.69 -3.22 -15.18
N GLN A 27 2.06 -2.21 -14.41
CA GLN A 27 2.99 -1.16 -14.85
C GLN A 27 4.47 -1.59 -14.72
N GLY A 28 4.75 -2.72 -14.06
CA GLY A 28 6.11 -3.16 -13.77
C GLY A 28 6.82 -2.25 -12.77
N ILE A 29 6.06 -1.58 -11.89
CA ILE A 29 6.61 -0.73 -10.84
C ILE A 29 7.06 -1.62 -9.68
N ASP A 30 8.32 -1.47 -9.27
CA ASP A 30 8.82 -2.11 -8.05
C ASP A 30 8.26 -1.41 -6.81
N TYR A 31 7.65 -2.16 -5.90
CA TYR A 31 7.09 -1.64 -4.66
C TYR A 31 7.41 -2.56 -3.47
N GLN A 32 7.23 -2.02 -2.27
CA GLN A 32 7.25 -2.80 -1.03
C GLN A 32 5.95 -2.60 -0.30
N THR A 33 5.48 -3.66 0.36
CA THR A 33 4.25 -3.62 1.13
C THR A 33 4.54 -3.54 2.63
N MET A 34 3.63 -2.89 3.36
CA MET A 34 3.75 -2.71 4.80
C MET A 34 2.39 -2.98 5.45
N ASN A 35 2.33 -3.99 6.33
CA ASN A 35 1.12 -4.27 7.10
C ASN A 35 1.00 -3.30 8.28
N ILE A 36 0.00 -2.42 8.25
CA ILE A 36 -0.28 -1.54 9.38
C ILE A 36 -1.26 -2.16 10.38
N LEU A 37 -1.95 -3.25 10.06
CA LEU A 37 -2.98 -3.81 10.97
C LEU A 37 -2.34 -4.45 12.20
N GLU A 38 -1.17 -5.04 12.02
CA GLU A 38 -0.45 -5.81 13.04
C GLU A 38 0.53 -4.94 13.86
N ASP A 39 0.93 -3.78 13.35
CA ASP A 39 1.95 -2.92 13.99
C ASP A 39 1.40 -1.54 14.39
N HIS A 40 1.34 -1.30 15.69
CA HIS A 40 0.94 -0.01 16.26
C HIS A 40 1.87 1.15 15.87
N GLN A 41 3.18 0.93 15.77
CA GLN A 41 4.13 1.98 15.39
C GLN A 41 3.92 2.42 13.95
N GLN A 42 3.56 1.49 13.06
CA GLN A 42 3.27 1.79 11.66
C GLN A 42 1.96 2.55 11.50
N ARG A 43 0.90 2.18 12.25
CA ARG A 43 -0.36 2.96 12.27
C ARG A 43 -0.15 4.39 12.71
N ASP A 44 0.58 4.58 13.80
CA ASP A 44 0.88 5.91 14.32
C ASP A 44 1.79 6.69 13.37
N GLY A 45 2.73 6.00 12.71
CA GLY A 45 3.58 6.56 11.66
C GLY A 45 2.75 7.09 10.49
N LEU A 46 1.84 6.27 9.96
CA LEU A 46 0.94 6.65 8.88
C LEU A 46 0.06 7.84 9.29
N LYS A 47 -0.58 7.78 10.47
CA LYS A 47 -1.40 8.88 10.97
C LYS A 47 -0.63 10.19 11.10
N ARG A 48 0.65 10.16 11.50
CA ARG A 48 1.49 11.36 11.54
C ARG A 48 1.82 11.90 10.15
N LYS A 49 1.97 11.03 9.16
CA LYS A 49 2.31 11.40 7.78
C LYS A 49 1.11 11.98 7.02
N ILE A 50 -0.05 11.33 7.09
CA ILE A 50 -1.22 11.68 6.27
C ILE A 50 -2.41 12.24 7.07
N GLY A 51 -2.33 12.27 8.40
CA GLY A 51 -3.38 12.81 9.29
C GLY A 51 -4.38 11.76 9.80
N GLU A 52 -4.51 10.63 9.12
CA GLU A 52 -5.44 9.55 9.46
C GLU A 52 -4.87 8.16 9.19
N VAL A 53 -5.56 7.11 9.65
CA VAL A 53 -5.21 5.72 9.34
C VAL A 53 -6.17 5.25 8.24
N TYR A 54 -5.69 5.25 7.00
CA TYR A 54 -6.44 4.87 5.82
C TYR A 54 -5.62 3.88 4.98
N VAL A 55 -6.29 2.97 4.25
CA VAL A 55 -5.64 2.04 3.31
C VAL A 55 -6.48 1.89 2.03
N PRO A 56 -5.87 1.68 0.85
CA PRO A 56 -4.42 1.70 0.60
C PRO A 56 -3.83 3.12 0.57
N VAL A 57 -2.53 3.23 0.81
CA VAL A 57 -1.74 4.47 0.69
C VAL A 57 -0.44 4.12 -0.02
N LEU A 58 -0.14 4.85 -1.09
CA LEU A 58 1.13 4.79 -1.80
C LEU A 58 1.99 5.96 -1.36
N GLU A 59 3.18 5.67 -0.82
CA GLU A 59 4.21 6.67 -0.55
C GLU A 59 5.27 6.57 -1.64
N ASP A 60 5.54 7.68 -2.34
CA ASP A 60 6.62 7.79 -3.32
C ASP A 60 7.42 9.07 -3.10
N GLU A 61 8.71 8.92 -2.78
CA GLU A 61 9.62 10.02 -2.45
C GLU A 61 9.05 11.04 -1.44
N GLY A 62 8.26 10.56 -0.47
CA GLY A 62 7.62 11.38 0.57
C GLY A 62 6.32 12.07 0.13
N GLN A 63 5.84 11.82 -1.08
CA GLN A 63 4.49 12.15 -1.54
C GLN A 63 3.53 11.00 -1.25
N PHE A 64 2.31 11.30 -0.85
CA PHE A 64 1.30 10.30 -0.50
C PHE A 64 0.10 10.39 -1.45
N THR A 65 -0.22 9.27 -2.08
CA THR A 65 -1.46 9.09 -2.86
C THR A 65 -2.33 8.07 -2.13
N ILE A 66 -3.63 8.34 -2.00
CA ILE A 66 -4.51 7.62 -1.07
C ILE A 66 -5.67 6.99 -1.86
N GLY A 67 -6.01 5.74 -1.55
CA GLY A 67 -7.21 5.08 -2.07
C GLY A 67 -7.22 4.90 -3.59
N GLU A 68 -8.33 5.24 -4.23
CA GLU A 68 -8.54 5.06 -5.67
C GLU A 68 -7.67 5.99 -6.53
N ASP A 69 -7.21 7.11 -5.99
CA ASP A 69 -6.33 8.05 -6.71
C ASP A 69 -5.02 7.39 -7.12
N ILE A 70 -4.61 6.33 -6.41
CA ILE A 70 -3.44 5.52 -6.77
C ILE A 70 -3.61 4.89 -8.15
N LEU A 71 -4.84 4.49 -8.52
CA LEU A 71 -5.15 3.86 -9.81
C LEU A 71 -5.15 4.84 -11.00
N GLN A 72 -5.09 6.14 -10.72
CA GLN A 72 -5.01 7.20 -11.73
C GLN A 72 -3.59 7.71 -11.91
N THR A 73 -2.63 7.12 -11.19
CA THR A 73 -1.24 7.54 -11.26
C THR A 73 -0.57 6.88 -12.47
N ASP A 74 -0.30 7.66 -13.50
CA ASP A 74 0.54 7.27 -14.62
C ASP A 74 2.02 7.49 -14.21
N ARG A 75 2.72 6.45 -13.74
CA ARG A 75 4.16 6.52 -13.43
C ARG A 75 5.00 5.72 -14.43
#